data_AF-Q2II50-F1
#
_entry.id   AF-Q2II50-F1
#
_cell.length_a   1.000
_cell.length_b   1.000
_cell.length_c   1.000
_cell.angle_alpha   90.00
_cell.angle_beta   90.00
_cell.angle_gamma   90.00
#
_symmetry.space_group_name_H-M   'P 1'
#
loop_
_entity.id
_entity.type
_entity.pdbx_description
1 polymer ?
#
loop_
_entity_poly.entity_id
_entity_poly.type
_entity_poly.pdbx_seq_one_letter_code
_entity_poly.pdbx_strand_id
1 'polypeptide(L)' 'MADAVEIYGKDACPYTAAARREYAARGLEVRYFDVKRDRAAMARFLELSGGDRRVPLIVERGRVSSGFGGS' A
#
# COMPACT_ATOMS: atom_id res chain seq x y z
N MET A 1 6.25 -12.17 15.86
CA MET A 1 5.04 -11.90 15.06
C MET A 1 5.48 -10.96 13.95
N ALA A 2 5.56 -11.44 12.71
CA ALA A 2 6.05 -10.62 11.61
C ALA A 2 5.02 -9.54 11.31
N ASP A 3 5.43 -8.28 11.43
CA ASP A 3 4.59 -7.15 11.07
C ASP A 3 4.60 -7.05 9.53
N ALA A 4 3.49 -7.48 8.93
CA ALA A 4 3.29 -7.39 7.49
C ALA A 4 2.58 -6.06 7.14
N VAL A 5 3.04 -5.45 6.05
CA VAL A 5 2.45 -4.24 5.48
C VAL A 5 1.98 -4.53 4.06
N GLU A 6 0.72 -4.22 3.78
CA GLU A 6 0.16 -4.36 2.44
C GLU A 6 0.15 -2.99 1.77
N ILE A 7 0.75 -2.89 0.59
CA ILE A 7 0.86 -1.65 -0.17
C ILE A 7 0.10 -1.84 -1.47
N TYR A 8 -1.03 -1.15 -1.57
CA TYR A 8 -1.88 -1.13 -2.74
C TYR A 8 -1.53 0.11 -3.56
N GLY A 9 -1.06 -0.09 -4.78
CA GLY A 9 -0.58 0.99 -5.61
C GLY A 9 -0.56 0.64 -7.09
N LYS A 10 0.15 1.46 -7.85
CA LYS A 10 0.46 1.22 -9.25
C LYS A 10 1.97 1.24 -9.42
N ASP A 11 2.49 0.36 -10.26
CA ASP A 11 3.94 0.15 -10.37
C ASP A 11 4.68 1.40 -10.86
N ALA A 12 4.01 2.20 -11.69
CA ALA A 12 4.55 3.43 -12.27
C ALA A 12 4.62 4.64 -11.29
N CYS A 13 4.51 4.45 -9.97
CA CYS A 13 4.47 5.55 -9.00
C CYS A 13 5.71 5.55 -8.09
N PRO A 14 6.55 6.60 -8.11
CA PRO A 14 7.76 6.65 -7.29
C PRO A 14 7.46 6.58 -5.79
N TYR A 15 6.31 7.11 -5.36
CA TYR A 15 5.83 7.03 -3.98
C TYR A 15 5.58 5.59 -3.50
N THR A 16 5.08 4.72 -4.38
CA THR A 16 4.86 3.29 -4.05
C THR A 16 6.19 2.58 -3.85
N ALA A 17 7.18 2.85 -4.72
CA ALA A 17 8.52 2.29 -4.59
C ALA A 17 9.21 2.78 -3.31
N ALA A 18 9.09 4.06 -2.98
CA ALA A 18 9.61 4.64 -1.75
C ALA A 18 8.99 3.98 -0.51
N ALA A 19 7.67 3.80 -0.49
CA ALA A 19 6.97 3.10 0.60
C ALA A 19 7.52 1.70 0.79
N ARG A 20 7.58 0.90 -0.28
CA ARG A 20 8.08 -0.47 -0.22
C ARG A 20 9.50 -0.54 0.36
N ARG A 21 10.39 0.37 -0.07
CA ARG A 21 11.77 0.40 0.42
C ARG A 21 11.84 0.77 1.90
N GLU A 22 11.09 1.78 2.33
CA GLU A 22 11.06 2.23 3.72
C GLU A 22 10.59 1.12 4.67
N TYR A 23 9.45 0.49 4.36
CA TYR A 23 8.93 -0.58 5.20
C TYR A 23 9.81 -1.83 5.16
N ALA A 24 10.39 -2.17 4.01
CA ALA A 24 11.34 -3.27 3.92
C ALA A 24 12.62 -2.98 4.74
N ALA A 25 13.12 -1.74 4.70
CA ALA A 25 14.26 -1.29 5.51
C ALA A 25 13.96 -1.34 7.02
N ARG A 26 12.70 -1.13 7.42
CA ARG A 26 12.22 -1.32 8.79
C ARG A 26 12.12 -2.80 9.21
N GLY A 27 12.39 -3.75 8.31
CA GLY A 27 12.32 -5.19 8.58
C GLY A 27 10.89 -5.76 8.53
N LEU A 28 9.97 -5.06 7.88
CA LEU A 28 8.55 -5.44 7.77
C LEU A 28 8.33 -6.26 6.50
N GLU A 29 7.35 -7.17 6.54
CA GLU A 29 6.99 -7.97 5.37
C GLU A 29 6.14 -7.12 4.41
N VAL A 30 6.77 -6.64 3.33
CA VAL A 30 6.11 -5.76 2.36
C VAL A 30 5.41 -6.56 1.27
N ARG A 31 4.08 -6.56 1.30
CA ARG A 31 3.22 -7.16 0.27
C ARG A 31 2.69 -6.09 -0.66
N TYR A 32 3.18 -6.08 -1.90
CA TYR A 32 2.72 -5.11 -2.89
C TYR A 32 1.61 -5.71 -3.76
N PHE A 33 0.51 -4.96 -3.91
CA PHE A 33 -0.63 -5.31 -4.75
C PHE A 33 -0.89 -4.21 -5.78
N ASP A 34 -0.85 -4.59 -7.05
CA ASP A 34 -1.13 -3.68 -8.16
C ASP A 34 -2.64 -3.63 -8.42
N VAL A 35 -3.28 -2.52 -8.03
CA VAL A 35 -4.74 -2.34 -8.18
C VAL A 35 -5.16 -2.19 -9.65
N LYS A 36 -4.24 -1.90 -10.57
CA LYS A 36 -4.53 -1.89 -12.01
C LYS A 36 -4.52 -3.29 -12.63
N ARG A 37 -3.65 -4.17 -12.12
CA ARG A 37 -3.48 -5.52 -12.67
C ARG A 37 -4.35 -6.56 -11.97
N ASP A 38 -4.64 -6.34 -10.69
CA ASP A 38 -5.40 -7.26 -9.86
C ASP A 38 -6.74 -6.64 -9.44
N ARG A 39 -7.84 -7.26 -9.89
CA ARG A 39 -9.21 -6.82 -9.59
C ARG A 39 -9.58 -7.08 -8.13
N ALA A 40 -9.05 -8.12 -7.50
CA ALA A 40 -9.25 -8.38 -6.08
C ALA A 40 -8.50 -7.35 -5.22
N ALA A 41 -7.29 -6.96 -5.64
CA ALA A 41 -6.56 -5.85 -5.02
C ALA A 41 -7.33 -4.53 -5.12
N MET A 42 -7.93 -4.23 -6.28
CA MET A 42 -8.79 -3.06 -6.46
C MET A 42 -10.01 -3.09 -5.53
N ALA A 43 -10.68 -4.24 -5.40
CA ALA A 43 -11.82 -4.38 -4.51
C ALA A 43 -11.42 -4.08 -3.06
N ARG A 44 -10.37 -4.72 -2.55
CA ARG A 44 -9.83 -4.44 -1.21
C ARG A 44 -9.41 -2.99 -1.06
N PHE A 45 -8.72 -2.44 -2.05
CA PHE A 45 -8.29 -1.05 -2.04
C PHE A 45 -9.49 -0.10 -1.86
N LEU A 46 -10.59 -0.30 -2.60
CA LEU A 46 -11.80 0.53 -2.49
C LEU A 46 -12.51 0.36 -1.14
N GLU A 47 -12.56 -0.87 -0.61
CA GLU A 47 -13.11 -1.15 0.72
C GLU A 47 -12.31 -0.45 1.81
N LEU A 48 -10.98 -0.53 1.73
CA LEU A 48 -10.05 0.04 2.71
C LEU A 48 -9.97 1.57 2.60
N SER A 49 -9.99 2.10 1.38
CA SER A 49 -9.89 3.54 1.11
C SER A 49 -11.21 4.28 1.31
N GLY A 50 -12.32 3.57 1.54
CA GLY A 50 -13.66 4.16 1.65
C GLY A 50 -14.12 4.83 0.35
N GLY A 51 -13.66 4.34 -0.80
CA GLY A 51 -13.92 4.92 -2.11
C GLY A 51 -12.89 5.95 -2.59
N ASP A 52 -11.86 6.23 -1.80
CA ASP A 52 -10.75 7.08 -2.21
C ASP A 52 -9.84 6.37 -3.24
N ARG A 53 -9.32 7.11 -4.22
CA ARG A 53 -8.43 6.60 -5.27
C ARG A 53 -6.99 7.12 -5.14
N ARG A 54 -6.65 7.71 -3.98
CA ARG A 54 -5.30 8.15 -3.66
C ARG A 54 -4.38 6.95 -3.42
N VAL A 55 -3.41 6.81 -4.31
CA VAL A 55 -2.32 5.82 -4.22
C VAL A 55 -1.03 6.52 -3.78
N PRO A 56 -0.14 5.84 -3.03
CA PRO A 56 -0.28 4.48 -2.49
C PRO A 56 -1.18 4.41 -1.25
N LEU A 57 -1.90 3.29 -1.10
CA LEU A 57 -2.63 2.95 0.13
C LEU A 57 -1.85 1.87 0.87
N ILE A 58 -1.58 2.12 2.14
CA ILE A 58 -0.74 1.29 2.99
C ILE A 58 -1.58 0.76 4.12
N VAL A 59 -1.53 -0.54 4.35
CA VAL A 59 -2.22 -1.20 5.47
C VAL A 59 -1.18 -1.84 6.36
N GLU A 60 -1.02 -1.30 7.56
CA GLU A 60 -0.10 -1.79 8.59
C GLU A 60 -0.91 -2.20 9.81
N ARG A 61 -0.94 -3.50 10.15
CA ARG A 61 -1.61 -4.01 11.36
C ARG A 61 -3.09 -3.59 11.48
N GLY A 62 -3.80 -3.50 10.36
CA GLY A 62 -5.19 -3.04 10.29
C GLY A 62 -5.37 -1.52 10.27
N ARG A 63 -4.28 -0.74 10.35
CA ARG A 63 -4.31 0.70 10.14
C ARG A 63 -4.15 1.00 8.65
N VAL A 64 -5.15 1.66 8.08
CA VAL A 64 -5.12 2.10 6.68
C VAL A 64 -4.60 3.54 6.62
N SER A 65 -3.59 3.76 5.79
CA SER A 65 -2.98 5.06 5.50
C SER A 65 -2.96 5.30 4.00
N SER A 66 -3.61 6.38 3.55
CA SER A 66 -3.56 6.81 2.15
C SER A 66 -2.49 7.90 1.98
N GLY A 67 -1.58 7.72 1.01
CA GLY A 67 -0.47 8.62 0.76
C GLY A 67 0.81 8.20 1.49
N PHE A 68 1.94 8.28 0.80
CA PHE A 68 3.25 8.01 1.36
C PHE A 68 4.17 9.21 1.06
N GLY A 69 4.80 9.78 2.09
CA GLY A 69 5.67 10.95 1.95
C GLY A 69 4.96 12.31 2.05
N GLY A 70 3.94 12.43 2.90
CA GLY A 70 3.38 13.74 3.26
C GLY A 70 4.33 14.47 4.20
N SER A 71 4.85 15.62 3.77
CA SER A 71 5.28 16.69 4.68
C SER A 71 4.09 17.32 5.39
#